data_AF-D4N771-F1
#
_entry.id   AF-D4N771-F1
#
_cell.length_a   1.000
_cell.length_b   1.000
_cell.length_c   1.000
_cell.angle_alpha   90.00
_cell.angle_beta   90.00
_cell.angle_gamma   90.00
#
_symmetry.space_group_name_H-M   'P 1'
#
loop_
_entity.id
_entity.type
_entity.pdbx_description
1 polymer ?
#
loop_
_entity_poly.entity_id
_entity_poly.type
_entity_poly.pdbx_seq_one_letter_code
_entity_poly.pdbx_strand_id
1 'polypeptide(L)'
;MFHSFPNLENNLEHPEFFKLGITIIYAIVIALGIDASKTILIPFYSIPANFLNAIILFYGYFFIITGWIEYHFLTQKFSGVNRAILPTFVIEIGVLFLFYYVIIAGSENGADYLIPDVYLFVTPLIFLLLTLRDMYNASNYKNENLIIYRNLSRNFLFISIIVSLSYLAETYATGFQSFGMFAFYRDLIFAFLTLILIVVYRILRWREINSASSTS
;
A
#
# COMPACT_ATOMS: atom_id res chain seq x y z
N MET A 1 -37.09 -19.40 -10.44
CA MET A 1 -37.44 -17.96 -10.42
C MET A 1 -36.47 -17.31 -9.43
N PHE A 2 -35.32 -16.85 -9.91
CA PHE A 2 -34.31 -16.22 -9.05
C PHE A 2 -34.64 -14.73 -8.96
N HIS A 3 -34.96 -14.27 -7.74
CA HIS A 3 -35.06 -12.85 -7.46
C HIS A 3 -33.69 -12.21 -7.66
N SER A 4 -33.56 -11.41 -8.71
CA SER A 4 -32.52 -10.40 -8.78
C SER A 4 -32.72 -9.43 -7.61
N PHE A 5 -31.64 -9.09 -6.90
CA PHE A 5 -31.61 -7.98 -5.95
C PHE A 5 -31.18 -6.74 -6.74
N PRO A 6 -32.08 -5.85 -7.23
CA PRO A 6 -31.69 -4.76 -8.11
C PRO A 6 -31.47 -3.43 -7.35
N ASN A 7 -31.59 -3.41 -6.01
CA ASN A 7 -31.80 -2.16 -5.29
C ASN A 7 -30.76 -1.83 -4.19
N LEU A 8 -29.70 -2.62 -4.01
CA LEU A 8 -28.65 -2.25 -3.04
C LEU A 8 -27.57 -1.36 -3.66
N GLU A 9 -27.26 -1.54 -4.95
CA GLU A 9 -26.22 -0.75 -5.63
C GLU A 9 -26.65 0.69 -5.96
N ASN A 10 -27.95 0.93 -6.13
CA ASN A 10 -28.48 2.24 -6.51
C ASN A 10 -28.66 3.23 -5.34
N ASN A 11 -28.55 2.77 -4.08
CA ASN A 11 -28.80 3.57 -2.88
C ASN A 11 -27.57 3.76 -1.97
N LEU A 12 -26.39 3.95 -2.56
CA LEU A 12 -25.26 4.57 -1.84
C LEU A 12 -25.46 6.10 -1.82
N GLU A 13 -26.50 6.57 -1.14
CA GLU A 13 -27.00 7.96 -1.17
C GLU A 13 -26.02 9.02 -0.60
N HIS A 14 -24.86 8.63 -0.05
CA HIS A 14 -23.90 9.55 0.57
C HIS A 14 -22.45 9.32 0.12
N PRO A 15 -22.08 9.67 -1.13
CA PRO A 15 -20.68 9.66 -1.60
C PRO A 15 -19.74 10.47 -0.69
N GLU A 16 -20.25 11.52 -0.05
CA GLU A 16 -19.51 12.36 0.89
C GLU A 16 -19.14 11.64 2.18
N PHE A 17 -20.01 10.77 2.71
CA PHE A 17 -19.73 9.99 3.91
C PHE A 17 -18.52 9.08 3.71
N PHE A 18 -18.45 8.36 2.59
CA PHE A 18 -17.32 7.48 2.28
C PHE A 18 -16.03 8.28 2.05
N LYS A 19 -16.12 9.45 1.42
CA LYS A 19 -14.98 10.34 1.21
C LYS A 19 -14.41 10.85 2.54
N LEU A 20 -15.29 11.36 3.41
CA LEU A 20 -14.91 11.81 4.75
C LEU A 20 -14.38 10.66 5.60
N GLY A 21 -15.00 9.48 5.54
CA GLY A 21 -14.56 8.27 6.23
C GLY A 21 -13.13 7.88 5.86
N ILE A 22 -12.79 7.86 4.57
CA ILE A 22 -11.41 7.58 4.13
C ILE A 22 -10.45 8.63 4.68
N THR A 23 -10.78 9.92 4.59
CA THR A 23 -9.93 10.99 5.13
C THR A 23 -9.68 10.84 6.64
N ILE A 24 -10.72 10.51 7.41
CA ILE A 24 -10.61 10.29 8.86
C ILE A 24 -9.68 9.10 9.16
N ILE A 25 -9.83 7.99 8.45
CA ILE A 25 -9.00 6.79 8.68
C ILE A 25 -7.53 7.09 8.30
N TYR A 26 -7.27 7.79 7.19
CA TYR A 26 -5.91 8.25 6.87
C TYR A 26 -5.32 9.11 7.99
N ALA A 27 -6.09 10.05 8.55
CA ALA A 27 -5.62 10.89 9.65
C ALA A 27 -5.29 10.08 10.92
N ILE A 28 -6.13 9.10 11.27
CA ILE A 28 -5.89 8.20 12.41
C ILE A 28 -4.61 7.40 12.20
N VAL A 29 -4.44 6.77 11.03
CA VAL A 29 -3.26 5.96 10.74
C VAL A 29 -1.98 6.82 10.72
N ILE A 30 -2.03 8.04 10.19
CA ILE A 30 -0.92 9.00 10.25
C ILE A 30 -0.57 9.35 11.70
N ALA A 31 -1.58 9.64 12.54
CA ALA A 31 -1.37 9.99 13.95
C ALA A 31 -0.74 8.83 14.75
N LEU A 32 -1.23 7.61 14.56
CA LEU A 32 -0.67 6.40 15.17
C LEU A 32 0.76 6.14 14.68
N GLY A 33 1.02 6.36 13.38
CA GLY A 33 2.36 6.37 12.84
C GLY A 33 3.27 7.33 13.60
N ILE A 34 2.85 8.59 13.78
CA ILE A 34 3.66 9.64 14.43
C ILE A 34 4.03 9.24 15.86
N ASP A 35 3.13 8.55 16.56
CA ASP A 35 3.45 8.07 17.89
C ASP A 35 4.52 6.97 17.87
N ALA A 36 4.37 6.00 16.96
CA ALA A 36 5.33 4.93 16.73
C ALA A 36 6.73 5.43 16.28
N SER A 37 6.83 6.53 15.54
CA SER A 37 8.13 7.04 15.08
C SER A 37 8.96 7.70 16.18
N LYS A 38 8.33 8.16 17.27
CA LYS A 38 9.05 8.79 18.39
C LYS A 38 10.04 7.85 19.06
N THR A 39 9.75 6.56 19.08
CA THR A 39 10.61 5.55 19.72
C THR A 39 11.79 5.13 18.84
N ILE A 40 11.71 5.33 17.52
CA ILE A 40 12.68 4.76 16.56
C ILE A 40 13.45 5.82 15.77
N LEU A 41 12.79 6.90 15.34
CA LEU A 41 13.38 7.90 14.44
C LEU A 41 13.86 9.17 15.16
N ILE A 42 13.31 9.50 16.33
CA ILE A 42 13.60 10.79 16.99
C ILE A 42 14.94 10.82 17.73
N PRO A 43 15.43 9.75 18.37
CA PRO A 43 16.82 9.72 18.75
C PRO A 43 17.68 9.33 17.53
N PHE A 44 18.36 10.28 16.87
CA PHE A 44 19.23 9.96 15.72
C PHE A 44 20.28 8.88 16.04
N TYR A 45 20.69 8.77 17.30
CA TYR A 45 21.65 7.74 17.75
C TYR A 45 21.05 6.32 17.81
N SER A 46 19.72 6.16 17.85
CA SER A 46 19.06 4.85 17.83
C SER A 46 18.82 4.32 16.41
N ILE A 47 18.93 5.17 15.39
CA ILE A 47 18.70 4.80 13.98
C ILE A 47 19.69 3.73 13.50
N PRO A 48 21.01 3.83 13.74
CA PRO A 48 21.94 2.77 13.33
C PRO A 48 21.64 1.43 14.00
N ALA A 49 21.20 1.45 15.27
CA ALA A 49 20.85 0.24 16.01
C ALA A 49 19.51 -0.39 15.58
N ASN A 50 18.61 0.40 15.00
CA ASN A 50 17.26 -0.01 14.58
C ASN A 50 17.04 0.21 13.08
N PHE A 51 18.09 0.10 12.28
CA PHE A 51 18.09 0.56 10.89
C PHE A 51 17.03 -0.13 10.03
N LEU A 52 16.83 -1.43 10.23
CA LEU A 52 15.82 -2.23 9.53
C LEU A 52 14.39 -1.76 9.88
N ASN A 53 14.12 -1.55 11.18
CA ASN A 53 12.83 -1.04 11.66
C ASN A 53 12.56 0.38 11.12
N ALA A 54 13.59 1.22 11.10
CA ALA A 54 13.50 2.57 10.54
C ALA A 54 13.14 2.57 9.06
N ILE A 55 13.72 1.67 8.25
CA ILE A 55 13.38 1.51 6.82
C ILE A 55 11.92 1.09 6.65
N ILE A 56 11.43 0.16 7.46
CA ILE A 56 10.07 -0.38 7.33
C ILE A 56 9.03 0.64 7.79
N LEU A 57 9.30 1.37 8.87
CA LEU A 57 8.48 2.51 9.25
C LEU A 57 8.47 3.56 8.15
N PHE A 58 9.65 3.93 7.61
CA PHE A 58 9.72 4.88 6.50
C PHE A 58 8.91 4.41 5.29
N TYR A 59 8.97 3.12 4.95
CA TYR A 59 8.13 2.51 3.93
C TYR A 59 6.63 2.72 4.20
N GLY A 60 6.15 2.41 5.39
CA GLY A 60 4.74 2.60 5.77
C GLY A 60 4.30 4.05 5.65
N TYR A 61 5.10 4.97 6.18
CA TYR A 61 4.84 6.40 6.13
C TYR A 61 4.83 6.97 4.72
N PHE A 62 5.87 6.67 3.95
CA PHE A 62 5.99 7.14 2.58
C PHE A 62 4.77 6.71 1.78
N PHE A 63 4.34 5.46 1.93
CA PHE A 63 3.16 4.98 1.23
C PHE A 63 1.87 5.68 1.70
N ILE A 64 1.64 5.80 3.01
CA ILE A 64 0.42 6.43 3.56
C ILE A 64 0.31 7.87 3.08
N ILE A 65 1.38 8.66 3.21
CA ILE A 65 1.38 10.08 2.84
C ILE A 65 1.15 10.23 1.33
N THR A 66 1.89 9.47 0.51
CA THR A 66 1.72 9.53 -0.95
C THR A 66 0.37 9.00 -1.40
N GLY A 67 -0.18 8.00 -0.73
CA GLY A 67 -1.52 7.45 -0.98
C GLY A 67 -2.63 8.42 -0.64
N TRP A 68 -2.50 9.11 0.50
CA TRP A 68 -3.43 10.17 0.90
C TRP A 68 -3.44 11.33 -0.10
N ILE A 69 -2.26 11.79 -0.54
CA ILE A 69 -2.12 12.82 -1.57
C ILE A 69 -2.77 12.36 -2.88
N GLU A 70 -2.45 11.14 -3.33
CA GLU A 70 -3.03 10.57 -4.55
C GLU A 70 -4.56 10.46 -4.46
N TYR A 71 -5.08 9.98 -3.33
CA TYR A 71 -6.52 9.87 -3.09
C TYR A 71 -7.22 11.23 -3.21
N HIS A 72 -6.69 12.26 -2.56
CA HIS A 72 -7.26 13.60 -2.64
C HIS A 72 -7.19 14.16 -4.07
N PHE A 73 -6.06 14.00 -4.75
CA PHE A 73 -5.89 14.49 -6.11
C PHE A 73 -6.81 13.80 -7.11
N LEU A 74 -6.93 12.47 -7.04
CA LEU A 74 -7.85 11.70 -7.88
C LEU A 74 -9.31 12.04 -7.59
N THR A 75 -9.66 12.33 -6.34
CA THR A 75 -11.04 12.69 -5.97
C THR A 75 -11.40 14.08 -6.47
N GLN A 76 -10.44 15.01 -6.51
CA GLN A 76 -10.62 16.35 -7.09
C GLN A 76 -10.67 16.28 -8.63
N LYS A 77 -9.71 15.59 -9.26
CA LYS A 77 -9.57 15.54 -10.72
C LYS A 77 -10.71 14.80 -11.42
N PHE A 78 -11.34 13.85 -10.75
CA PHE A 78 -12.46 13.06 -11.30
C PHE A 78 -13.77 13.32 -10.56
N SER A 79 -13.94 14.50 -9.96
CA SER A 79 -15.21 14.90 -9.35
C SER A 79 -16.32 14.90 -10.42
N GLY A 80 -17.34 14.05 -10.25
CA GLY A 80 -18.44 13.88 -11.20
C GLY A 80 -18.43 12.57 -11.99
N VAL A 81 -17.35 11.78 -11.90
CA VAL A 81 -17.37 10.39 -12.40
C VAL A 81 -18.03 9.52 -11.35
N ASN A 82 -19.12 8.83 -11.71
CA ASN A 82 -19.95 8.02 -10.81
C ASN A 82 -19.22 6.74 -10.38
N ARG A 83 -18.10 6.87 -9.66
CA ARG A 83 -17.23 5.79 -9.12
C ARG A 83 -18.08 4.87 -8.26
N ALA A 84 -17.94 3.55 -8.39
CA ALA A 84 -18.52 2.70 -7.37
C ALA A 84 -17.72 2.86 -6.08
N ILE A 85 -18.34 3.63 -5.19
CA ILE A 85 -17.73 4.19 -4.00
C ILE A 85 -17.47 3.10 -2.97
N LEU A 86 -18.38 2.13 -2.81
CA LEU A 86 -18.29 1.11 -1.77
C LEU A 86 -17.12 0.12 -1.97
N PRO A 87 -16.93 -0.52 -3.16
CA PRO A 87 -15.78 -1.40 -3.37
C PRO A 87 -14.44 -0.66 -3.25
N THR A 88 -14.37 0.56 -3.77
CA THR A 88 -13.18 1.41 -3.63
C THR A 88 -12.90 1.73 -2.16
N PHE A 89 -13.93 2.04 -1.38
CA PHE A 89 -13.83 2.31 0.04
C PHE A 89 -13.32 1.10 0.84
N VAL A 90 -13.88 -0.08 0.61
CA VAL A 90 -13.45 -1.32 1.28
C VAL A 90 -11.99 -1.64 0.95
N ILE A 91 -11.58 -1.46 -0.32
CA ILE A 91 -10.19 -1.68 -0.72
C ILE A 91 -9.25 -0.68 -0.04
N GLU A 92 -9.59 0.60 0.01
CA GLU A 92 -8.80 1.63 0.71
C GLU A 92 -8.66 1.31 2.20
N ILE A 93 -9.73 0.83 2.86
CA ILE A 93 -9.65 0.37 4.26
C ILE A 93 -8.69 -0.81 4.40
N GLY A 94 -8.78 -1.82 3.52
CA GLY A 94 -7.87 -2.96 3.55
C GLY A 94 -6.40 -2.55 3.38
N VAL A 95 -6.16 -1.61 2.47
CA VAL A 95 -4.83 -1.02 2.23
C VAL A 95 -4.35 -0.27 3.47
N LEU A 96 -5.19 0.57 4.09
CA LEU A 96 -4.86 1.30 5.32
C LEU A 96 -4.61 0.38 6.52
N PHE A 97 -5.36 -0.71 6.64
CA PHE A 97 -5.16 -1.72 7.66
C PHE A 97 -3.79 -2.39 7.53
N LEU A 98 -3.39 -2.76 6.31
CA LEU A 98 -2.06 -3.32 6.04
C LEU A 98 -0.93 -2.35 6.40
N PHE A 99 -1.14 -1.03 6.25
CA PHE A 99 -0.15 -0.07 6.74
C PHE A 99 -0.14 0.09 8.24
N TYR A 100 -1.30 0.06 8.89
CA TYR A 100 -1.34 0.05 10.33
C TYR A 100 -0.56 -1.15 10.88
N TYR A 101 -0.70 -2.32 10.26
CA TYR A 101 0.12 -3.51 10.57
C TYR A 101 1.62 -3.23 10.42
N VAL A 102 2.05 -2.59 9.33
CA VAL A 102 3.48 -2.20 9.10
C VAL A 102 3.99 -1.24 10.17
N ILE A 103 3.17 -0.29 10.61
CA ILE A 103 3.54 0.67 11.67
C ILE A 103 3.74 -0.06 13.01
N ILE A 104 2.84 -0.96 13.38
CA ILE A 104 2.96 -1.76 14.60
C ILE A 104 4.17 -2.71 14.50
N ALA A 105 4.33 -3.40 13.37
CA ALA A 105 5.47 -4.25 13.06
C ALA A 105 6.81 -3.54 13.24
N GLY A 106 6.89 -2.29 12.80
CA GLY A 106 8.08 -1.49 12.90
C GLY A 106 8.35 -0.92 14.29
N SER A 107 7.38 -0.90 15.22
CA SER A 107 7.46 -0.15 16.48
C SER A 107 7.53 -0.96 17.78
N GLU A 108 7.13 -2.24 17.76
CA GLU A 108 7.14 -3.10 18.95
C GLU A 108 8.38 -4.01 19.07
N ASN A 109 8.69 -4.43 20.30
CA ASN A 109 9.82 -5.32 20.64
C ASN A 109 9.69 -6.78 20.12
N GLY A 110 8.82 -7.04 19.15
CA GLY A 110 8.64 -8.33 18.47
C GLY A 110 8.96 -8.29 16.96
N ALA A 111 9.63 -7.22 16.50
CA ALA A 111 9.85 -6.89 15.10
C ALA A 111 10.53 -8.01 14.27
N ASP A 112 11.31 -8.89 14.88
CA ASP A 112 12.13 -9.88 14.17
C ASP A 112 11.33 -10.83 13.25
N TYR A 113 10.09 -11.18 13.62
CA TYR A 113 9.20 -11.99 12.78
C TYR A 113 8.25 -11.17 11.90
N LEU A 114 7.98 -9.93 12.32
CA LEU A 114 7.04 -9.01 11.67
C LEU A 114 7.65 -8.33 10.44
N ILE A 115 8.97 -8.21 10.37
CA ILE A 115 9.70 -7.63 9.24
C ILE A 115 9.61 -8.53 7.99
N PRO A 116 9.87 -9.84 8.07
CA PRO A 116 9.60 -10.79 6.99
C PRO A 116 8.21 -10.72 6.39
N ASP A 117 7.20 -10.52 7.22
CA ASP A 117 5.82 -10.44 6.75
C ASP A 117 5.62 -9.27 5.79
N VAL A 118 6.33 -8.16 5.97
CA VAL A 118 6.16 -6.94 5.17
C VAL A 118 6.46 -7.20 3.69
N TYR A 119 7.56 -7.87 3.39
CA TYR A 119 7.97 -8.14 2.01
C TYR A 119 7.44 -9.47 1.48
N LEU A 120 7.07 -10.42 2.35
CA LEU A 120 6.55 -11.72 1.93
C LEU A 120 5.03 -11.72 1.70
N PHE A 121 4.28 -10.97 2.53
CA PHE A 121 2.82 -10.96 2.50
C PHE A 121 2.24 -9.56 2.28
N VAL A 122 2.65 -8.57 3.09
CA VAL A 122 1.99 -7.26 3.12
C VAL A 122 2.15 -6.53 1.79
N THR A 123 3.36 -6.49 1.24
CA THR A 123 3.64 -5.79 -0.02
C THR A 123 2.87 -6.39 -1.21
N PRO A 124 2.90 -7.71 -1.45
CA PRO A 124 2.04 -8.34 -2.45
C PRO A 124 0.54 -8.07 -2.22
N LEU A 125 0.07 -8.13 -0.98
CA LEU A 125 -1.33 -7.85 -0.66
C LEU A 125 -1.73 -6.40 -0.96
N ILE A 126 -0.87 -5.43 -0.67
CA ILE A 126 -1.09 -4.03 -1.05
C ILE A 126 -1.22 -3.90 -2.57
N PHE A 127 -0.30 -4.48 -3.34
CA PHE A 127 -0.37 -4.42 -4.80
C PHE A 127 -1.57 -5.19 -5.36
N LEU A 128 -1.99 -6.26 -4.70
CA LEU A 128 -3.20 -7.00 -5.06
C LEU A 128 -4.43 -6.11 -4.89
N LEU A 129 -4.57 -5.48 -3.73
CA LEU A 129 -5.67 -4.55 -3.43
C LEU A 129 -5.68 -3.36 -4.40
N LEU A 130 -4.53 -2.74 -4.67
CA LEU A 130 -4.41 -1.68 -5.66
C LEU A 130 -4.81 -2.15 -7.07
N THR A 131 -4.39 -3.35 -7.46
CA THR A 131 -4.75 -3.95 -8.75
C THR A 131 -6.25 -4.20 -8.85
N LEU A 132 -6.88 -4.72 -7.79
CA LEU A 132 -8.33 -4.93 -7.74
C LEU A 132 -9.08 -3.59 -7.87
N ARG A 133 -8.62 -2.55 -7.16
CA ARG A 133 -9.19 -1.20 -7.28
C ARG A 133 -9.10 -0.68 -8.71
N ASP A 134 -7.94 -0.79 -9.34
CA ASP A 134 -7.73 -0.29 -10.69
C ASP A 134 -8.48 -1.12 -11.74
N MET A 135 -8.57 -2.44 -11.57
CA MET A 135 -9.39 -3.32 -12.41
C MET A 135 -10.86 -2.92 -12.33
N TYR A 136 -11.36 -2.70 -11.11
CA TYR A 136 -12.74 -2.30 -10.86
C TYR A 136 -13.04 -0.94 -11.53
N ASN A 137 -12.17 0.05 -11.35
CA ASN A 137 -12.31 1.35 -12.01
C ASN A 137 -12.22 1.24 -13.54
N ALA A 138 -11.27 0.49 -14.10
CA ALA A 138 -11.14 0.33 -15.55
C ALA A 138 -12.32 -0.44 -16.18
N SER A 139 -12.99 -1.32 -15.43
CA SER A 139 -14.16 -2.05 -15.92
C SER A 139 -15.41 -1.17 -16.01
N ASN A 140 -15.56 -0.21 -15.09
CA ASN A 140 -16.73 0.66 -15.00
C ASN A 140 -16.60 1.94 -15.82
N TYR A 141 -15.38 2.33 -16.22
CA TYR A 141 -15.13 3.54 -17.00
C TYR A 141 -14.25 3.22 -18.21
N LYS A 142 -14.77 3.51 -19.42
CA LYS A 142 -13.97 3.49 -20.65
C LYS A 142 -13.03 4.70 -20.70
N ASN A 143 -11.96 4.65 -19.92
CA ASN A 143 -10.90 5.67 -19.93
C ASN A 143 -9.54 4.97 -20.07
N GLU A 144 -8.79 5.34 -21.11
CA GLU A 144 -7.48 4.75 -21.42
C GLU A 144 -6.48 4.91 -20.27
N ASN A 145 -6.55 6.02 -19.52
CA ASN A 145 -5.70 6.25 -18.35
C ASN A 145 -5.94 5.21 -17.24
N LEU A 146 -7.19 4.78 -17.04
CA LEU A 146 -7.51 3.76 -16.03
C LEU A 146 -6.99 2.37 -16.44
N ILE A 147 -6.89 2.10 -17.74
CA ILE A 147 -6.28 0.87 -18.25
C ILE A 147 -4.77 0.87 -18.00
N ILE A 148 -4.11 2.01 -18.21
CA ILE A 148 -2.68 2.21 -17.89
C ILE A 148 -2.44 1.97 -16.39
N TYR A 149 -3.26 2.57 -15.54
CA TYR A 149 -3.21 2.41 -14.08
C TYR A 149 -3.32 0.94 -13.65
N ARG A 150 -4.30 0.22 -14.21
CA ARG A 150 -4.48 -1.21 -13.97
C ARG A 150 -3.25 -2.03 -14.37
N ASN A 151 -2.70 -1.76 -15.56
CA ASN A 151 -1.53 -2.49 -16.06
C ASN A 151 -0.30 -2.21 -15.19
N LEU A 152 -0.12 -0.96 -14.74
CA LEU A 152 0.95 -0.58 -13.82
C LEU A 152 0.84 -1.35 -12.51
N SER A 153 -0.30 -1.27 -11.82
CA SER A 153 -0.51 -1.97 -10.54
C SER A 153 -0.33 -3.50 -10.67
N ARG A 154 -0.82 -4.09 -11.77
CA ARG A 154 -0.63 -5.52 -12.06
C ARG A 154 0.85 -5.90 -12.26
N ASN A 155 1.62 -5.08 -12.97
CA ASN A 155 3.04 -5.35 -13.18
C ASN A 155 3.81 -5.30 -11.85
N PHE A 156 3.50 -4.31 -11.00
CA PHE A 156 4.11 -4.20 -9.69
C PHE A 156 3.68 -5.31 -8.72
N LEU A 157 2.44 -5.79 -8.81
CA LEU A 157 2.00 -7.02 -8.13
C LEU A 157 2.88 -8.21 -8.54
N PHE A 158 3.08 -8.41 -9.84
CA PHE A 158 3.91 -9.51 -10.33
C PHE A 158 5.36 -9.42 -9.84
N ILE A 159 5.95 -8.22 -9.88
CA ILE A 159 7.30 -7.99 -9.36
C ILE A 159 7.35 -8.24 -7.85
N SER A 160 6.35 -7.80 -7.08
CA SER A 160 6.31 -8.03 -5.63
C SER A 160 6.24 -9.51 -5.29
N ILE A 161 5.47 -10.31 -6.04
CA ILE A 161 5.41 -11.76 -5.87
C ILE A 161 6.78 -12.40 -6.16
N ILE A 162 7.47 -11.96 -7.21
CA ILE A 162 8.83 -12.44 -7.51
C ILE A 162 9.75 -12.13 -6.32
N VAL A 163 9.73 -10.92 -5.78
CA VAL A 163 10.55 -10.54 -4.62
C VAL A 163 10.24 -11.44 -3.42
N SER A 164 8.97 -11.69 -3.11
CA SER A 164 8.57 -12.58 -2.01
C SER A 164 9.03 -14.02 -2.23
N LEU A 165 8.90 -14.55 -3.46
CA LEU A 165 9.38 -15.89 -3.80
C LEU A 165 10.90 -15.99 -3.78
N SER A 166 11.61 -14.93 -4.19
CA SER A 166 13.07 -14.86 -4.08
C SER A 166 13.53 -14.86 -2.64
N TYR A 167 12.81 -14.19 -1.73
CA TYR A 167 13.08 -14.26 -0.29
C TYR A 167 12.92 -15.69 0.23
N LEU A 168 11.78 -16.33 -0.08
CA LEU A 168 11.54 -17.72 0.29
C LEU A 168 12.64 -18.64 -0.24
N ALA A 169 12.97 -18.54 -1.52
CA ALA A 169 14.02 -19.36 -2.13
C ALA A 169 15.37 -19.19 -1.43
N GLU A 170 15.75 -17.95 -1.07
CA GLU A 170 16.96 -17.67 -0.30
C GLU A 170 16.91 -18.34 1.07
N THR A 171 15.80 -18.19 1.81
CA THR A 171 15.66 -18.74 3.16
C THR A 171 15.78 -20.27 3.19
N TYR A 172 15.25 -20.94 2.15
CA TYR A 172 15.36 -22.39 1.98
C TYR A 172 16.77 -22.81 1.51
N ALA A 173 17.39 -22.04 0.60
CA ALA A 173 18.73 -22.34 0.08
C ALA A 173 19.83 -22.20 1.14
N THR A 174 19.66 -21.26 2.08
CA THR A 174 20.58 -21.04 3.21
C THR A 174 20.26 -21.94 4.42
N GLY A 175 19.29 -22.84 4.30
CA GLY A 175 19.03 -23.93 5.24
C GLY A 175 18.61 -23.48 6.64
N PHE A 176 17.83 -22.39 6.77
CA PHE A 176 17.43 -21.82 8.07
C PHE A 176 18.62 -21.61 9.03
N GLN A 177 19.84 -21.34 8.50
CA GLN A 177 20.93 -20.78 9.30
C GLN A 177 20.63 -19.31 9.58
N SER A 178 19.51 -19.07 10.28
CA SER A 178 18.79 -17.80 10.41
C SER A 178 19.14 -17.06 11.69
N PHE A 179 20.37 -17.20 12.19
CA PHE A 179 20.82 -16.47 13.37
C PHE A 179 22.19 -15.85 13.09
N GLY A 180 22.27 -14.51 13.22
CA GLY A 180 23.50 -13.74 13.05
C GLY A 180 23.45 -12.76 11.86
N MET A 181 24.62 -12.21 11.50
CA MET A 181 24.74 -11.11 10.53
C MET A 181 24.15 -11.41 9.14
N PHE A 182 24.18 -12.66 8.66
CA PHE A 182 23.68 -13.00 7.32
C PHE A 182 22.17 -12.83 7.17
N ALA A 183 21.39 -13.18 8.20
CA ALA A 183 19.94 -12.96 8.20
C ALA A 183 19.61 -11.47 8.17
N PHE A 184 20.35 -10.66 8.95
CA PHE A 184 20.20 -9.20 8.94
C PHE A 184 20.46 -8.60 7.56
N TYR A 185 21.56 -8.97 6.88
CA TYR A 185 21.88 -8.43 5.55
C TYR A 185 20.86 -8.85 4.50
N ARG A 186 20.37 -10.09 4.55
CA ARG A 186 19.27 -10.53 3.69
C ARG A 186 18.04 -9.65 3.91
N ASP A 187 17.55 -9.57 5.14
CA ASP A 187 16.32 -8.83 5.45
C ASP A 187 16.49 -7.33 5.09
N LEU A 188 17.70 -6.79 5.24
CA LEU A 188 18.05 -5.44 4.79
C LEU A 188 17.94 -5.26 3.27
N ILE A 189 18.51 -6.19 2.49
CA ILE A 189 18.42 -6.16 1.02
C ILE A 189 16.96 -6.20 0.57
N PHE A 190 16.15 -7.10 1.14
CA PHE A 190 14.75 -7.24 0.78
C PHE A 190 13.90 -6.04 1.24
N ALA A 191 14.22 -5.43 2.39
CA ALA A 191 13.60 -4.18 2.83
C ALA A 191 13.88 -3.04 1.85
N PHE A 192 15.13 -2.89 1.38
CA PHE A 192 15.48 -1.89 0.36
C PHE A 192 14.83 -2.16 -0.99
N LEU A 193 14.82 -3.41 -1.47
CA LEU A 193 14.16 -3.77 -2.73
C LEU A 193 12.67 -3.43 -2.68
N THR A 194 12.01 -3.74 -1.57
CA THR A 194 10.60 -3.42 -1.34
C THR A 194 10.37 -1.92 -1.29
N LEU A 195 11.20 -1.17 -0.55
CA LEU A 195 11.12 0.30 -0.51
C LEU A 195 11.27 0.91 -1.90
N ILE A 196 12.28 0.49 -2.67
CA ILE A 196 12.53 0.95 -4.04
C ILE A 196 11.32 0.63 -4.93
N LEU A 197 10.78 -0.58 -4.84
CA LEU A 197 9.61 -1.01 -5.60
C LEU A 197 8.43 -0.06 -5.40
N ILE A 198 8.13 0.30 -4.14
CA ILE A 198 7.05 1.24 -3.84
C ILE A 198 7.36 2.66 -4.28
N VAL A 199 8.58 3.15 -4.06
CA VAL A 199 8.97 4.50 -4.48
C VAL A 199 8.84 4.64 -6.00
N VAL A 200 9.35 3.67 -6.75
CA VAL A 200 9.24 3.66 -8.22
C VAL A 200 7.77 3.55 -8.64
N TYR A 201 6.98 2.67 -8.02
CA TYR A 201 5.54 2.58 -8.28
C TYR A 201 4.86 3.93 -8.13
N ARG A 202 5.09 4.62 -6.99
CA ARG A 202 4.47 5.91 -6.68
C ARG A 202 4.89 7.00 -7.65
N ILE A 203 6.18 7.08 -8.01
CA ILE A 203 6.67 8.06 -8.97
C ILE A 203 6.03 7.84 -10.34
N LEU A 204 6.02 6.59 -10.83
CA LEU A 204 5.39 6.25 -12.11
C LEU A 204 3.90 6.55 -12.06
N ARG A 205 3.21 6.15 -11.00
CA ARG A 205 1.78 6.41 -10.79
C ARG A 205 1.47 7.91 -10.83
N TRP A 206 2.24 8.71 -10.11
CA TRP A 206 2.10 10.16 -10.07
C TRP A 206 2.31 10.80 -11.44
N ARG A 207 3.33 10.35 -12.17
CA ARG A 207 3.60 10.81 -13.54
C ARG A 207 2.42 10.51 -14.46
N GLU A 208 1.88 9.31 -14.42
CA GLU A 208 0.71 8.92 -15.23
C GLU A 208 -0.57 9.67 -14.84
N ILE A 209 -0.71 10.07 -13.57
CA ILE A 209 -1.83 10.92 -13.12
C ILE A 209 -1.70 12.33 -13.67
N ASN A 210 -0.50 12.88 -13.72
CA ASN A 210 -0.27 14.24 -14.22
C ASN A 210 -0.29 14.33 -15.75
N SER A 211 0.15 13.29 -16.45
CA SER A 211 0.10 13.23 -17.92
C SER A 211 -1.32 12.99 -18.45
N ALA A 212 -2.20 12.37 -17.66
CA ALA A 212 -3.59 12.17 -18.02
C ALA A 212 -4.27 13.53 -18.28
N SER A 213 -4.72 13.77 -19.51
CA SER A 213 -5.49 14.95 -19.87
C SER A 213 -6.79 15.00 -19.06
N SER A 214 -7.17 16.20 -18.58
CA SER A 214 -8.48 16.47 -17.98
C SER A 214 -9.59 16.54 -19.03
N THR A 215 -9.56 15.64 -20.01
CA THR A 215 -10.51 15.62 -21.12
C THR A 215 -11.80 14.95 -20.65
N SER A 216 -12.72 15.81 -20.21
CA SER A 216 -14.16 15.69 -20.47
C SER A 216 -14.43 15.69 -21.97
#